data_AF-A0A9X3WHS8-F1
#
_entry.id   AF-A0A9X3WHS8-F1
#
_cell.length_a   1.000
_cell.length_b   1.000
_cell.length_c   1.000
_cell.angle_alpha   90.00
_cell.angle_beta   90.00
_cell.angle_gamma   90.00
#
_symmetry.space_group_name_H-M   'P 1'
#
loop_
_entity.id
_entity.type
_entity.pdbx_description
1 polymer ?
#
loop_
_entity_poly.entity_id
_entity_poly.type
_entity_poly.pdbx_seq_one_letter_code
_entity_poly.pdbx_strand_id
1 'polypeptide(L)'
;MDIMTMQEKVNYAQQLRGESTRIYRELLDNHRAEKGKILSDRELSEEGKQGRIARIKNIDEVKMVRTAEHLRMEHDEPLRQLIEQGEAFITSNLPEVSETKRKLFDLKAQELEGRILFATNAENARKALDELINEANEPALASELRAKMPQLGQHVVNLATNSTDRMALNKEIGKLFQVVSNRSLPEGAEEVRNLMDQSRALLEASMTSQIVHTAMREISTLGASYLDNTEEYFEKRAEVVTEIESSNKSL
;
A
#
# COMPACT_ATOMS: atom_id res chain seq x y z
N MET A 1 -0.69 -10.98 13.04
CA MET A 1 0.56 -10.47 12.43
C MET A 1 0.93 -9.21 13.16
N ASP A 2 2.21 -9.00 13.45
CA ASP A 2 2.69 -7.87 14.25
C ASP A 2 3.00 -6.66 13.34
N ILE A 3 2.75 -5.44 13.82
CA ILE A 3 3.00 -4.19 13.11
C ILE A 3 4.48 -4.09 12.70
N MET A 4 5.40 -4.62 13.51
CA MET A 4 6.82 -4.69 13.17
C MET A 4 7.07 -5.46 11.86
N THR A 5 6.38 -6.59 11.65
CA THR A 5 6.52 -7.38 10.42
C THR A 5 5.96 -6.66 9.19
N MET A 6 4.94 -5.80 9.36
CA MET A 6 4.43 -4.95 8.28
C MET A 6 5.44 -3.85 7.92
N GLN A 7 6.06 -3.23 8.93
CA GLN A 7 7.12 -2.24 8.72
C GLN A 7 8.33 -2.84 7.97
N GLU A 8 8.73 -4.06 8.31
CA GLU A 8 9.82 -4.78 7.63
C GLU A 8 9.53 -4.98 6.14
N LYS A 9 8.30 -5.34 5.77
CA LYS A 9 7.88 -5.48 4.37
C LYS A 9 7.99 -4.17 3.59
N VAL A 10 7.58 -3.04 4.18
CA VAL A 10 7.73 -1.72 3.56
C VAL A 10 9.20 -1.37 3.37
N ASN A 11 10.02 -1.58 4.40
CA ASN A 11 11.46 -1.31 4.35
C ASN A 11 12.16 -2.17 3.29
N TYR A 12 11.79 -3.45 3.18
CA TYR A 12 12.30 -4.36 2.15
C TYR A 12 11.98 -3.85 0.74
N ALA A 13 10.73 -3.46 0.48
CA ALA A 13 10.34 -2.90 -0.82
C ALA A 13 11.12 -1.62 -1.16
N GLN A 14 11.32 -0.73 -0.19
CA GLN A 14 12.14 0.47 -0.37
C GLN A 14 13.61 0.14 -0.66
N GLN A 15 14.17 -0.84 0.05
CA GLN A 15 15.54 -1.32 -0.18
C GLN A 15 15.69 -1.88 -1.59
N LEU A 16 14.77 -2.75 -2.02
CA LEU A 16 14.79 -3.36 -3.35
C LEU A 16 14.78 -2.30 -4.46
N ARG A 17 13.96 -1.26 -4.29
CA ARG A 17 13.95 -0.10 -5.21
C ARG A 17 15.27 0.68 -5.20
N GLY A 18 15.92 0.82 -4.04
CA GLY A 18 17.26 1.41 -3.94
C GLY A 18 18.34 0.57 -4.62
N GLU A 19 18.23 -0.75 -4.54
CA GLU A 19 19.19 -1.70 -5.11
C GLU A 19 19.03 -1.92 -6.61
N SER A 20 17.85 -1.63 -7.18
CA SER A 20 17.57 -1.84 -8.61
C SER A 20 18.63 -1.20 -9.52
N THR A 21 19.07 0.01 -9.20
CA THR A 21 20.09 0.74 -9.97
C THR A 21 21.44 0.00 -10.01
N ARG A 22 21.82 -0.67 -8.91
CA ARG A 22 23.05 -1.48 -8.83
C ARG A 22 22.93 -2.70 -9.72
N ILE A 23 21.80 -3.40 -9.68
CA ILE A 23 21.53 -4.60 -10.50
C ILE A 23 21.63 -4.26 -12.00
N TYR A 24 21.00 -3.16 -12.44
CA TYR A 24 21.09 -2.74 -13.84
C TYR A 24 22.51 -2.30 -14.24
N ARG A 25 23.28 -1.69 -13.33
CA ARG A 25 24.68 -1.36 -13.60
C ARG A 25 25.51 -2.62 -13.85
N GLU A 26 25.35 -3.65 -13.02
CA GLU A 26 26.03 -4.93 -13.20
C GLU A 26 25.66 -5.59 -14.53
N LEU A 27 24.39 -5.55 -14.95
CA LEU A 27 23.97 -6.03 -16.27
C LEU A 27 24.67 -5.28 -17.40
N LEU A 28 24.75 -3.95 -17.32
CA LEU A 28 25.39 -3.13 -18.35
C LEU A 28 26.90 -3.37 -18.43
N ASP A 29 27.56 -3.49 -17.28
CA ASP A 29 29.00 -3.73 -17.23
C ASP A 29 29.35 -5.11 -17.82
N ASN A 30 28.52 -6.12 -17.56
CA ASN A 30 28.63 -7.43 -18.21
C ASN A 30 28.44 -7.34 -19.73
N HIS A 31 27.40 -6.65 -20.20
CA HIS A 31 27.17 -6.43 -21.63
C HIS A 31 28.38 -5.79 -22.32
N ARG A 32 28.92 -4.72 -21.73
CA ARG A 32 30.10 -4.00 -22.24
C ARG A 32 31.34 -4.89 -22.27
N ALA A 33 31.55 -5.70 -21.22
CA ALA A 33 32.67 -6.63 -21.14
C ALA A 33 32.58 -7.71 -22.23
N GLU A 34 31.41 -8.31 -22.45
CA GLU A 34 31.21 -9.30 -23.51
C GLU A 34 31.38 -8.72 -24.90
N LYS A 35 30.80 -7.54 -25.15
CA LYS A 35 31.01 -6.79 -26.38
C LYS A 35 32.50 -6.50 -26.63
N GLY A 36 33.23 -6.10 -25.60
CA GLY A 36 34.68 -5.88 -25.67
C GLY A 36 35.47 -7.15 -26.04
N LYS A 37 35.10 -8.30 -25.48
CA LYS A 37 35.69 -9.61 -25.86
C LYS A 37 35.45 -9.92 -27.34
N ILE A 38 34.24 -9.73 -27.83
CA ILE A 38 33.92 -9.99 -29.25
C ILE A 38 34.71 -9.05 -30.17
N LEU A 39 34.83 -7.77 -29.83
CA LEU A 39 35.55 -6.79 -30.66
C LEU A 39 37.06 -7.06 -30.71
N SER A 40 37.64 -7.56 -29.62
CA SER A 40 39.07 -7.88 -29.52
C SER A 40 39.44 -9.26 -30.06
N ASP A 41 38.46 -10.11 -30.36
CA ASP A 41 38.65 -11.43 -30.96
C ASP A 41 39.19 -11.29 -32.39
N ARG A 42 40.43 -11.76 -32.61
CA ARG A 42 41.13 -11.72 -33.90
C ARG A 42 40.71 -12.83 -34.84
N GLU A 43 40.03 -13.86 -34.34
CA GLU A 43 39.58 -15.00 -35.15
C GLU A 43 38.25 -14.72 -35.86
N LEU A 44 37.53 -13.68 -35.44
CA LEU A 44 36.26 -13.30 -36.05
C LEU A 44 36.47 -12.30 -37.20
N SER A 45 35.78 -12.57 -38.31
CA SER A 45 35.54 -11.56 -39.34
C SER A 45 34.65 -10.44 -38.80
N GLU A 46 34.68 -9.26 -39.43
CA GLU A 46 33.82 -8.13 -39.02
C GLU A 46 32.32 -8.49 -39.08
N GLU A 47 31.89 -9.26 -40.08
CA GLU A 47 30.53 -9.79 -40.16
C GLU A 47 30.21 -10.75 -39.00
N GLY A 48 31.15 -11.64 -38.64
CA GLY A 48 31.02 -12.54 -37.50
C GLY A 48 30.95 -11.80 -36.16
N LYS A 49 31.72 -10.71 -36.00
CA LYS A 49 31.64 -9.83 -34.82
C LYS A 49 30.27 -9.16 -34.74
N GLN A 50 29.77 -8.59 -35.84
CA GLN A 50 28.45 -7.96 -35.87
C GLN A 50 27.34 -8.95 -35.53
N GLY A 51 27.37 -10.16 -36.09
CA GLY A 51 26.41 -11.22 -35.78
C GLY A 51 26.43 -11.63 -34.30
N ARG A 52 27.63 -11.82 -33.72
CA ARG A 52 27.75 -12.13 -32.29
C ARG A 52 27.29 -10.98 -31.40
N ILE A 53 27.62 -9.73 -31.75
CA ILE A 53 27.16 -8.54 -31.02
C ILE A 53 25.63 -8.44 -31.06
N ALA A 54 25.00 -8.65 -32.21
CA ALA A 54 23.55 -8.65 -32.34
C ALA A 54 22.90 -9.76 -31.48
N ARG A 55 23.52 -10.95 -31.41
CA ARG A 55 23.05 -12.05 -30.57
C ARG A 55 23.11 -11.71 -29.08
N ILE A 56 24.26 -11.23 -28.57
CA ILE A 56 24.36 -10.85 -27.15
C ILE A 56 23.40 -9.72 -26.80
N LYS A 57 23.17 -8.79 -27.73
CA LYS A 57 22.23 -7.69 -27.56
C LYS A 57 20.80 -8.20 -27.31
N ASN A 58 20.35 -9.17 -28.09
CA ASN A 58 19.04 -9.78 -27.91
C ASN A 58 18.96 -10.56 -26.59
N ILE A 59 20.01 -11.30 -26.22
CA ILE A 59 20.07 -12.05 -24.96
C ILE A 59 19.99 -11.09 -23.76
N ASP A 60 20.80 -10.03 -23.76
CA ASP A 60 20.84 -9.05 -22.69
C ASP A 60 19.56 -8.20 -22.64
N GLU A 61 18.91 -7.94 -23.78
CA GLU A 61 17.58 -7.31 -23.82
C GLU A 61 16.56 -8.14 -23.05
N VAL A 62 16.43 -9.44 -23.36
CA VAL A 62 15.49 -10.33 -22.66
C VAL A 62 15.86 -10.45 -21.18
N LYS A 63 17.15 -10.62 -20.86
CA LYS A 63 17.65 -10.72 -19.48
C LYS A 63 17.33 -9.46 -18.66
N MET A 64 17.49 -8.29 -19.27
CA MET A 64 17.18 -7.01 -18.65
C MET A 64 15.68 -6.87 -18.36
N VAL A 65 14.80 -7.20 -19.32
CA VAL A 65 13.35 -7.11 -19.09
C VAL A 65 12.86 -8.18 -18.09
N ARG A 66 13.43 -9.39 -18.10
CA ARG A 66 13.19 -10.41 -17.06
C ARG A 66 13.61 -9.93 -15.68
N THR A 67 14.73 -9.22 -15.59
CA THR A 67 15.19 -8.64 -14.32
C THR A 67 14.20 -7.57 -13.83
N ALA A 68 13.67 -6.75 -14.74
CA ALA A 68 12.63 -5.76 -14.40
C ALA A 68 11.36 -6.43 -13.86
N GLU A 69 10.89 -7.49 -14.53
CA GLU A 69 9.72 -8.27 -14.14
C GLU A 69 9.90 -8.87 -12.74
N HIS A 70 11.04 -9.52 -12.52
CA HIS A 70 11.36 -10.15 -11.24
C HIS A 70 11.43 -9.12 -10.10
N LEU A 71 12.13 -8.00 -10.31
CA LEU A 71 12.23 -6.93 -9.32
C LEU A 71 10.87 -6.34 -8.98
N ARG A 72 9.99 -6.14 -9.98
CA ARG A 72 8.64 -5.64 -9.74
C ARG A 72 7.80 -6.67 -8.98
N MET A 73 7.90 -7.95 -9.31
CA MET A 73 7.18 -9.00 -8.59
C MET A 73 7.63 -9.10 -7.12
N GLU A 74 8.95 -9.13 -6.88
CA GLU A 74 9.50 -9.18 -5.51
C GLU A 74 9.20 -7.91 -4.69
N HIS A 75 9.03 -6.78 -5.37
CA HIS A 75 8.61 -5.52 -4.74
C HIS A 75 7.11 -5.50 -4.41
N ASP A 76 6.26 -5.83 -5.39
CA ASP A 76 4.81 -5.64 -5.28
C ASP A 76 4.14 -6.66 -4.39
N GLU A 77 4.58 -7.93 -4.43
CA GLU A 77 3.98 -9.03 -3.69
C GLU A 77 3.91 -8.78 -2.17
N PRO A 78 5.02 -8.43 -1.47
CA PRO A 78 4.95 -8.15 -0.04
C PRO A 78 4.05 -6.95 0.31
N LEU A 79 3.97 -5.94 -0.57
CA LEU A 79 3.14 -4.76 -0.37
C LEU A 79 1.65 -5.09 -0.53
N ARG A 80 1.27 -5.90 -1.52
CA ARG A 80 -0.10 -6.38 -1.70
C ARG A 80 -0.56 -7.23 -0.53
N GLN A 81 0.30 -8.15 -0.07
CA GLN A 81 0.03 -8.94 1.12
C GLN A 81 -0.13 -8.07 2.37
N LEU A 82 0.68 -7.02 2.52
CA LEU A 82 0.55 -6.07 3.63
C LEU A 82 -0.81 -5.38 3.60
N ILE A 83 -1.26 -4.92 2.42
CA ILE A 83 -2.57 -4.27 2.28
C ILE A 83 -3.69 -5.23 2.69
N GLU A 84 -3.70 -6.46 2.17
CA GLU A 84 -4.68 -7.48 2.53
C GLU A 84 -4.68 -7.77 4.04
N GLN A 85 -3.49 -7.92 4.63
CA GLN A 85 -3.32 -8.17 6.05
C GLN A 85 -3.75 -6.98 6.91
N GLY A 86 -3.52 -5.75 6.44
CA GLY A 86 -3.95 -4.53 7.09
C GLY A 86 -5.47 -4.36 7.07
N GLU A 87 -6.12 -4.70 5.95
CA GLU A 87 -7.59 -4.72 5.85
C GLU A 87 -8.19 -5.75 6.80
N ALA A 88 -7.62 -6.96 6.85
CA ALA A 88 -8.03 -8.00 7.79
C ALA A 88 -7.82 -7.56 9.26
N PHE A 89 -6.73 -6.85 9.55
CA PHE A 89 -6.45 -6.32 10.89
C PHE A 89 -7.50 -5.29 11.31
N ILE A 90 -7.76 -4.28 10.47
CA ILE A 90 -8.71 -3.19 10.77
C ILE A 90 -10.15 -3.71 10.92
N THR A 91 -10.49 -4.79 10.21
CA THR A 91 -11.81 -5.43 10.24
C THR A 91 -11.91 -6.59 11.23
N SER A 92 -10.84 -6.89 11.97
CA SER A 92 -10.82 -7.97 12.94
C SER A 92 -11.78 -7.72 14.11
N ASN A 93 -12.17 -8.81 14.78
CA ASN A 93 -13.01 -8.73 15.97
C ASN A 93 -12.27 -7.99 17.09
N LEU A 94 -12.97 -7.04 17.71
CA LEU A 94 -12.45 -6.27 18.83
C LEU A 94 -12.37 -7.16 20.09
N PRO A 95 -11.42 -6.88 21.00
CA PRO A 95 -11.31 -7.61 22.26
C PRO A 95 -12.62 -7.59 23.05
N GLU A 96 -12.97 -8.71 23.68
CA GLU A 96 -14.13 -8.78 24.55
C GLU A 96 -13.92 -7.93 25.80
N VAL A 97 -14.95 -7.17 26.14
CA VAL A 97 -15.02 -6.37 27.36
C VAL A 97 -15.39 -7.29 28.52
N SER A 98 -14.72 -7.15 29.67
CA SER A 98 -15.11 -7.90 30.86
C SER A 98 -16.58 -7.69 31.23
N GLU A 99 -17.26 -8.72 31.72
CA GLU A 99 -18.69 -8.67 32.06
C GLU A 99 -19.03 -7.53 33.04
N THR A 100 -18.14 -7.23 33.98
CA THR A 100 -18.35 -6.14 34.94
C THR A 100 -18.32 -4.78 34.25
N LYS A 101 -17.33 -4.52 33.39
CA LYS A 101 -17.24 -3.25 32.64
C LYS A 101 -18.39 -3.12 31.66
N ARG A 102 -18.81 -4.22 31.02
CA ARG A 102 -19.99 -4.28 30.18
C ARG A 102 -21.23 -3.80 30.93
N LYS A 103 -21.54 -4.42 32.08
CA LYS A 103 -22.70 -4.04 32.90
C LYS A 103 -22.66 -2.57 33.35
N LEU A 104 -21.48 -2.09 33.76
CA LEU A 104 -21.31 -0.69 34.15
C LEU A 104 -21.54 0.27 32.98
N PHE A 105 -21.02 -0.06 31.81
CA PHE A 105 -21.26 0.69 30.59
C PHE A 105 -22.74 0.69 30.23
N ASP A 106 -23.41 -0.46 30.20
CA ASP A 106 -24.81 -0.57 29.80
C ASP A 106 -25.73 0.25 30.71
N LEU A 107 -25.50 0.23 32.04
CA LEU A 107 -26.23 1.03 33.01
C LEU A 107 -26.07 2.53 32.74
N LYS A 108 -24.84 3.00 32.59
CA LYS A 108 -24.55 4.42 32.31
C LYS A 108 -25.02 4.83 30.93
N ALA A 109 -24.88 3.96 29.93
CA ALA A 109 -25.31 4.20 28.57
C ALA A 109 -26.82 4.41 28.51
N GLN A 110 -27.59 3.56 29.19
CA GLN A 110 -29.04 3.72 29.27
C GLN A 110 -29.45 5.04 29.94
N GLU A 111 -28.78 5.42 31.03
CA GLU A 111 -29.03 6.70 31.70
C GLU A 111 -28.73 7.90 30.78
N LEU A 112 -27.55 7.88 30.15
CA LEU A 112 -27.07 8.97 29.29
C LEU A 112 -27.88 9.06 27.98
N GLU A 113 -28.24 7.93 27.36
CA GLU A 113 -29.16 7.89 26.23
C GLU A 113 -30.52 8.49 26.60
N GLY A 114 -31.05 8.18 27.79
CA GLY A 114 -32.25 8.83 28.32
C GLY A 114 -32.08 10.34 28.48
N ARG A 115 -30.97 10.79 29.07
CA ARG A 115 -30.66 12.23 29.21
C ARG A 115 -30.54 12.95 27.87
N ILE A 116 -30.04 12.28 26.83
CA ILE A 116 -29.98 12.83 25.46
C ILE A 116 -31.40 12.97 24.89
N LEU A 117 -32.18 11.89 24.90
CA LEU A 117 -33.49 11.82 24.24
C LEU A 117 -34.56 12.70 24.89
N PHE A 118 -34.47 12.93 26.20
CA PHE A 118 -35.40 13.76 26.97
C PHE A 118 -34.85 15.17 27.27
N ALA A 119 -33.72 15.56 26.65
CA ALA A 119 -33.17 16.89 26.82
C ALA A 119 -34.11 17.97 26.24
N THR A 120 -34.29 19.06 26.98
CA THR A 120 -35.11 20.21 26.55
C THR A 120 -34.34 21.24 25.73
N ASN A 121 -33.01 21.09 25.62
CA ASN A 121 -32.15 21.96 24.84
C ASN A 121 -30.91 21.20 24.32
N ALA A 122 -30.34 21.71 23.24
CA ALA A 122 -29.22 21.07 22.55
C ALA A 122 -27.94 21.00 23.41
N GLU A 123 -27.69 21.97 24.29
CA GLU A 123 -26.47 22.00 25.12
C GLU A 123 -26.44 20.83 26.12
N ASN A 124 -27.57 20.57 26.78
CA ASN A 124 -27.69 19.46 27.72
C ASN A 124 -27.61 18.11 27.01
N ALA A 125 -28.25 17.98 25.85
CA ALA A 125 -28.18 16.76 25.04
C ALA A 125 -26.73 16.49 24.57
N ARG A 126 -26.04 17.54 24.13
CA ARG A 126 -24.62 17.47 23.73
C ARG A 126 -23.72 17.07 24.89
N LYS A 127 -23.89 17.64 26.09
CA LYS A 127 -23.11 17.25 27.28
C LYS A 127 -23.31 15.78 27.63
N ALA A 128 -24.55 15.30 27.63
CA ALA A 128 -24.84 13.88 27.87
C ALA A 128 -24.25 12.97 26.78
N LEU A 129 -24.23 13.41 25.52
CA LEU A 129 -23.56 12.69 24.43
C LEU A 129 -22.04 12.62 24.62
N ASP A 130 -21.40 13.71 25.04
CA ASP A 130 -19.97 13.73 25.32
C ASP A 130 -19.62 12.82 26.52
N GLU A 131 -20.42 12.85 27.59
CA GLU A 131 -20.32 11.91 28.71
C GLU A 131 -20.43 10.45 28.24
N LEU A 132 -21.38 10.14 27.35
CA LEU A 132 -21.58 8.78 26.81
C LEU A 132 -20.36 8.30 26.02
N ILE A 133 -19.77 9.19 25.22
CA ILE A 133 -18.55 8.90 24.46
C ILE A 133 -17.36 8.62 25.39
N ASN A 134 -17.28 9.32 26.52
CA ASN A 134 -16.22 9.11 27.50
C ASN A 134 -16.37 7.79 28.27
N GLU A 135 -17.59 7.29 28.44
CA GLU A 135 -17.84 5.96 29.01
C GLU A 135 -17.52 4.82 28.03
N ALA A 136 -17.59 5.07 26.72
CA ALA A 136 -17.17 4.14 25.67
C ALA A 136 -15.64 4.14 25.48
N ASN A 137 -14.91 3.78 26.54
CA ASN A 137 -13.45 3.84 26.60
C ASN A 137 -12.74 2.59 26.04
N GLU A 138 -13.45 1.48 25.84
CA GLU A 138 -12.92 0.28 25.18
C GLU A 138 -13.39 0.18 23.73
N PRO A 139 -12.58 -0.40 22.81
CA PRO A 139 -12.91 -0.43 21.39
C PRO A 139 -14.25 -1.08 21.06
N ALA A 140 -14.59 -2.20 21.71
CA ALA A 140 -15.85 -2.88 21.50
C ALA A 140 -17.06 -2.01 21.93
N LEU A 141 -16.95 -1.28 23.05
CA LEU A 141 -17.98 -0.35 23.51
C LEU A 141 -18.12 0.85 22.55
N ALA A 142 -16.99 1.39 22.08
CA ALA A 142 -16.97 2.47 21.12
C ALA A 142 -17.58 2.05 19.77
N SER A 143 -17.37 0.80 19.34
CA SER A 143 -17.97 0.25 18.12
C SER A 143 -19.50 0.18 18.21
N GLU A 144 -20.03 -0.26 19.35
CA GLU A 144 -21.47 -0.26 19.60
C GLU A 144 -22.05 1.16 19.64
N LEU A 145 -21.37 2.09 20.31
CA LEU A 145 -21.78 3.49 20.34
C LEU A 145 -21.73 4.13 18.95
N ARG A 146 -20.72 3.82 18.13
CA ARG A 146 -20.57 4.32 16.77
C ARG A 146 -21.81 4.05 15.92
N ALA A 147 -22.44 2.89 16.07
CA ALA A 147 -23.66 2.55 15.35
C ALA A 147 -24.86 3.42 15.75
N LYS A 148 -24.90 3.89 17.00
CA LYS A 148 -25.98 4.73 17.55
C LYS A 148 -25.75 6.24 17.33
N MET A 149 -24.50 6.66 17.15
CA MET A 149 -24.10 8.07 17.00
C MET A 149 -24.88 8.85 15.95
N PRO A 150 -25.20 8.33 14.74
CA PRO A 150 -25.97 9.08 13.75
C PRO A 150 -27.36 9.48 14.27
N GLN A 151 -28.04 8.59 15.00
CA GLN A 151 -29.36 8.83 15.54
C GLN A 151 -29.31 9.82 16.72
N LEU A 152 -28.41 9.57 17.68
CA LEU A 152 -28.24 10.44 18.84
C LEU A 152 -27.78 11.84 18.43
N GLY A 153 -26.80 11.92 17.52
CA GLY A 153 -26.28 13.19 17.00
C GLY A 153 -27.35 14.00 16.27
N GLN A 154 -28.17 13.37 15.43
CA GLN A 154 -29.27 14.04 14.75
C GLN A 154 -30.32 14.59 15.75
N HIS A 155 -30.60 13.85 16.82
CA HIS A 155 -31.49 14.32 17.88
C HIS A 155 -30.94 15.59 18.54
N VAL A 156 -29.66 15.62 18.91
CA VAL A 156 -29.00 16.82 19.49
C VAL A 156 -29.12 18.02 18.56
N VAL A 157 -28.85 17.84 17.26
CA VAL A 157 -28.91 18.91 16.27
C VAL A 157 -30.33 19.45 16.10
N ASN A 158 -31.34 18.59 16.16
CA ASN A 158 -32.74 18.99 16.00
C ASN A 158 -33.26 19.85 17.16
N LEU A 159 -32.64 19.79 18.34
CA LEU A 159 -32.98 20.63 19.49
C LEU A 159 -32.52 22.08 19.34
N ALA A 160 -31.67 22.40 18.36
CA ALA A 160 -31.27 23.78 18.09
C ALA A 160 -32.36 24.56 17.33
N THR A 161 -32.57 25.81 17.77
CA THR A 161 -33.70 26.66 17.34
C THR A 161 -33.42 27.45 16.07
N ASN A 162 -32.16 27.71 15.73
CA ASN A 162 -31.75 28.46 14.54
C ASN A 162 -30.75 27.68 13.68
N SER A 163 -30.59 28.10 12.42
CA SER A 163 -29.75 27.43 11.43
C SER A 163 -28.25 27.52 11.73
N THR A 164 -27.80 28.63 12.31
CA THR A 164 -26.39 28.85 12.67
C THR A 164 -25.93 27.86 13.75
N ASP A 165 -26.72 27.70 14.80
CA ASP A 165 -26.43 26.78 15.91
C ASP A 165 -26.51 25.31 15.44
N ARG A 166 -27.47 24.98 14.56
CA ARG A 166 -27.53 23.65 13.93
C ARG A 166 -26.27 23.32 13.14
N MET A 167 -25.74 24.27 12.38
CA MET A 167 -24.51 24.07 11.62
C MET A 167 -23.30 23.88 12.54
N ALA A 168 -23.19 24.69 13.61
CA ALA A 168 -22.13 24.55 14.60
C ALA A 168 -22.18 23.18 15.31
N LEU A 169 -23.37 22.77 15.76
CA LEU A 169 -23.58 21.46 16.38
C LEU A 169 -23.29 20.31 15.42
N ASN A 170 -23.74 20.37 14.17
CA ASN A 170 -23.42 19.34 13.17
C ASN A 170 -21.90 19.15 13.02
N LYS A 171 -21.13 20.24 12.97
CA LYS A 171 -19.67 20.18 12.91
C LYS A 171 -19.07 19.53 14.16
N GLU A 172 -19.61 19.85 15.33
CA GLU A 172 -19.15 19.30 16.61
C GLU A 172 -19.49 17.82 16.76
N ILE A 173 -20.72 17.42 16.43
CA ILE A 173 -21.14 16.01 16.37
C ILE A 173 -20.28 15.23 15.38
N GLY A 174 -19.92 15.82 14.24
CA GLY A 174 -18.98 15.21 13.30
C GLY A 174 -17.60 14.92 13.91
N LYS A 175 -17.07 15.85 14.73
CA LYS A 175 -15.82 15.61 15.47
C LYS A 175 -15.97 14.49 16.50
N LEU A 176 -17.06 14.49 17.26
CA LEU A 176 -17.36 13.45 18.24
C LEU A 176 -17.51 12.07 17.57
N PHE A 177 -18.18 12.01 16.42
CA PHE A 177 -18.27 10.79 15.61
C PHE A 177 -16.90 10.29 15.17
N GLN A 178 -15.98 11.18 14.78
CA GLN A 178 -14.62 10.80 14.42
C GLN A 178 -13.86 10.23 15.64
N VAL A 179 -14.02 10.82 16.82
CA VAL A 179 -13.42 10.31 18.07
C VAL A 179 -13.89 8.89 18.36
N VAL A 180 -15.21 8.66 18.34
CA VAL A 180 -15.80 7.32 18.56
C VAL A 180 -15.36 6.35 17.47
N SER A 181 -15.33 6.80 16.21
CA SER A 181 -14.90 5.97 15.08
C SER A 181 -13.46 5.53 15.21
N ASN A 182 -12.55 6.40 15.67
CA ASN A 182 -11.16 6.03 15.90
C ASN A 182 -11.01 5.09 17.10
N ARG A 183 -11.75 5.33 18.20
CA ARG A 183 -11.76 4.43 19.36
C ARG A 183 -12.33 3.06 19.04
N SER A 184 -13.24 2.96 18.07
CA SER A 184 -13.86 1.69 17.65
C SER A 184 -12.93 0.77 16.84
N LEU A 185 -11.68 1.17 16.60
CA LEU A 185 -10.72 0.39 15.85
C LEU A 185 -9.82 -0.42 16.79
N PRO A 186 -9.23 -1.52 16.29
CA PRO A 186 -8.15 -2.19 17.02
C PRO A 186 -7.00 -1.23 17.35
N GLU A 187 -6.33 -1.48 18.48
CA GLU A 187 -5.09 -0.77 18.82
C GLU A 187 -4.06 -0.95 17.70
N GLY A 188 -3.40 0.13 17.27
CA GLY A 188 -2.47 0.07 16.14
C GLY A 188 -3.09 0.27 14.76
N ALA A 189 -4.41 0.46 14.65
CA ALA A 189 -5.10 0.61 13.36
C ALA A 189 -4.67 1.85 12.57
N GLU A 190 -4.24 2.93 13.24
CA GLU A 190 -3.75 4.14 12.58
C GLU A 190 -2.38 3.88 11.94
N GLU A 191 -1.48 3.23 12.66
CA GLU A 191 -0.18 2.78 12.18
C GLU A 191 -0.34 1.85 10.97
N VAL A 192 -1.26 0.87 11.06
CA VAL A 192 -1.56 -0.04 9.94
C VAL A 192 -2.10 0.72 8.72
N ARG A 193 -3.00 1.70 8.91
CA ARG A 193 -3.49 2.54 7.80
C ARG A 193 -2.35 3.30 7.13
N ASN A 194 -1.47 3.92 7.91
CA ASN A 194 -0.31 4.64 7.40
C ASN A 194 0.60 3.71 6.58
N LEU A 195 0.81 2.47 7.02
CA LEU A 195 1.59 1.47 6.28
C LEU A 195 0.89 1.03 4.99
N MET A 196 -0.43 0.86 5.01
CA MET A 196 -1.20 0.55 3.80
C MET A 196 -1.12 1.68 2.77
N ASP A 197 -1.23 2.94 3.21
CA ASP A 197 -1.15 4.09 2.32
C ASP A 197 0.26 4.27 1.75
N GLN A 198 1.30 4.06 2.55
CA GLN A 198 2.68 3.99 2.07
C GLN A 198 2.86 2.87 1.04
N SER A 199 2.29 1.69 1.30
CA SER A 199 2.38 0.53 0.39
C SER A 199 1.70 0.80 -0.95
N ARG A 200 0.53 1.45 -0.95
CA ARG A 200 -0.16 1.89 -2.17
C ARG A 200 0.69 2.88 -2.96
N ALA A 201 1.27 3.88 -2.28
CA ALA A 201 2.15 4.85 -2.93
C ALA A 201 3.41 4.19 -3.53
N LEU A 202 3.95 3.15 -2.88
CA LEU A 202 5.09 2.39 -3.40
C LEU A 202 4.71 1.55 -4.62
N LEU A 203 3.54 0.88 -4.60
CA LEU A 203 3.04 0.10 -5.75
C LEU A 203 2.85 0.95 -7.01
N GLU A 204 2.48 2.22 -6.84
CA GLU A 204 2.32 3.17 -7.95
C GLU A 204 3.67 3.74 -8.45
N ALA A 205 4.74 3.61 -7.66
CA ALA A 205 6.04 4.17 -8.01
C ALA A 205 6.75 3.34 -9.09
N SER A 206 7.50 4.02 -9.97
CA SER A 206 8.40 3.31 -10.88
C SER A 206 9.58 2.68 -10.12
N MET A 207 9.87 1.43 -10.49
CA MET A 207 10.98 0.63 -9.99
C MET A 207 12.33 1.03 -10.61
N THR A 208 12.30 1.74 -11.73
CA THR A 208 13.48 2.10 -12.50
C THR A 208 13.61 3.60 -12.62
N SER A 209 14.83 4.12 -12.40
CA SER A 209 15.08 5.55 -12.57
C SER A 209 15.25 5.91 -14.04
N GLN A 210 15.06 7.18 -14.40
CA GLN A 210 15.36 7.67 -15.75
C GLN A 210 16.82 7.41 -16.17
N ILE A 211 17.74 7.37 -15.20
CA ILE A 211 19.15 7.04 -15.43
C ILE A 211 19.30 5.59 -15.87
N VAL A 212 18.59 4.66 -15.22
CA VAL A 212 18.53 3.25 -15.64
C VAL A 212 17.98 3.13 -17.05
N HIS A 213 16.84 3.76 -17.34
CA HIS A 213 16.25 3.80 -18.68
C HIS A 213 17.24 4.28 -19.74
N THR A 214 17.97 5.36 -19.46
CA THR A 214 18.94 5.94 -20.39
C THR A 214 20.13 5.00 -20.61
N ALA A 215 20.65 4.40 -19.53
CA ALA A 215 21.79 3.49 -19.60
C ALA A 215 21.45 2.19 -20.35
N MET A 216 20.24 1.66 -20.12
CA MET A 216 19.76 0.43 -20.76
C MET A 216 19.55 0.53 -22.27
N ARG A 217 19.44 1.75 -22.82
CA ARG A 217 19.40 1.95 -24.28
C ARG A 217 20.67 1.51 -25.00
N GLU A 218 21.80 1.41 -24.28
CA GLU A 218 23.03 0.84 -24.84
C GLU A 218 22.86 -0.64 -25.21
N ILE A 219 22.12 -1.38 -24.39
CA ILE A 219 21.71 -2.75 -24.69
C ILE A 219 20.58 -2.72 -25.72
N SER A 220 19.45 -2.09 -25.41
CA SER A 220 18.35 -2.00 -26.37
C SER A 220 17.42 -0.83 -26.09
N THR A 221 17.20 0.01 -27.11
CA THR A 221 16.18 1.06 -27.05
C THR A 221 14.78 0.50 -26.84
N LEU A 222 14.47 -0.65 -27.47
CA LEU A 222 13.17 -1.29 -27.36
C LEU A 222 12.99 -1.88 -25.95
N GLY A 223 13.94 -2.69 -25.49
CA GLY A 223 13.86 -3.27 -24.14
C GLY A 223 13.77 -2.19 -23.06
N ALA A 224 14.53 -1.09 -23.20
CA ALA A 224 14.49 0.02 -22.25
C ALA A 224 13.09 0.66 -22.15
N SER A 225 12.34 0.76 -23.25
CA SER A 225 10.97 1.32 -23.20
C SER A 225 9.96 0.42 -22.47
N TYR A 226 10.32 -0.84 -22.21
CA TYR A 226 9.45 -1.81 -21.56
C TYR A 226 9.82 -2.13 -20.11
N LEU A 227 10.80 -1.44 -19.50
CA LEU A 227 11.22 -1.72 -18.12
C LEU A 227 10.09 -1.52 -17.09
N ASP A 228 9.15 -0.63 -17.35
CA ASP A 228 7.97 -0.40 -16.50
C ASP A 228 6.70 -1.08 -17.04
N ASN A 229 6.78 -1.82 -18.16
CA ASN A 229 5.67 -2.59 -18.73
C ASN A 229 6.17 -3.91 -19.34
N THR A 230 6.65 -4.79 -18.47
CA THR A 230 7.30 -6.05 -18.86
C THR A 230 6.32 -7.03 -19.51
N GLU A 231 5.06 -7.01 -19.10
CA GLU A 231 4.00 -7.86 -19.65
C GLU A 231 3.81 -7.62 -21.16
N GLU A 232 3.66 -6.36 -21.56
CA GLU A 232 3.52 -5.99 -22.98
C GLU A 232 4.74 -6.41 -23.81
N TYR A 233 5.95 -6.38 -23.23
CA TYR A 233 7.14 -6.87 -23.90
C TYR A 233 7.06 -8.37 -24.17
N PHE A 234 6.73 -9.17 -23.15
CA PHE A 234 6.68 -10.63 -23.29
C PHE A 234 5.56 -11.07 -24.23
N GLU A 235 4.45 -10.33 -24.31
CA GLU A 235 3.42 -10.54 -25.32
C GLU A 235 3.94 -10.25 -26.73
N LYS A 236 4.54 -9.07 -26.94
CA LYS A 236 4.98 -8.63 -28.28
C LYS A 236 6.24 -9.32 -28.80
N ARG A 237 7.05 -9.90 -27.90
CA ARG A 237 8.36 -10.50 -28.21
C ARG A 237 8.41 -11.99 -27.85
N ALA A 238 7.25 -12.63 -27.67
CA ALA A 238 7.15 -14.03 -27.27
C ALA A 238 8.03 -14.98 -28.10
N GLU A 239 8.06 -14.82 -29.43
CA GLU A 239 8.87 -15.65 -30.33
C GLU A 239 10.37 -15.52 -30.05
N VAL A 240 10.87 -14.28 -29.95
CA VAL A 240 12.29 -13.98 -29.69
C VAL A 240 12.69 -14.46 -28.30
N VAL A 241 11.83 -14.26 -27.30
CA VAL A 241 12.06 -14.73 -25.93
C VAL A 241 12.18 -16.26 -25.92
N THR A 242 11.28 -16.96 -26.60
CA THR A 242 11.29 -18.44 -26.70
C THR A 242 12.55 -18.95 -27.42
N GLU A 243 12.98 -18.29 -28.50
CA GLU A 243 14.21 -18.65 -29.22
C GLU A 243 15.45 -18.51 -28.31
N ILE A 244 15.53 -17.42 -27.55
CA ILE A 244 16.66 -17.17 -26.64
C ILE A 244 16.65 -18.16 -25.46
N GLU A 245 15.49 -18.39 -24.85
CA GLU A 245 15.37 -19.30 -23.71
C GLU A 245 15.63 -20.77 -24.10
N SER A 246 15.25 -21.19 -25.31
CA SER A 246 15.56 -22.52 -25.85
C SER A 246 17.02 -22.69 -26.25
N SER A 247 17.65 -21.62 -26.76
CA SER A 247 19.08 -21.60 -27.11
C SER A 247 19.99 -21.61 -25.88
N ASN A 248 19.53 -21.09 -24.73
CA ASN A 248 20.28 -21.10 -23.48
C ASN A 248 20.13 -22.42 -22.69
N LYS A 249 19.09 -23.22 -22.94
CA LYS A 249 18.92 -24.56 -22.33
C LYS A 249 19.74 -25.66 -23.00
N SER A 250 20.37 -25.36 -24.14
CA SER A 250 21.13 -26.32 -24.97
C SER A 250 22.66 -26.16 -24.85
N LEU A 251 23.12 -25.37 -23.87
CA LEU A 251 24.52 -25.23 -23.43
C LEU A 251 24.67 -25.79 -22.01
#